data_AF-A0A1A9AWP2-F1
#
_entry.id   AF-A0A1A9AWP2-F1
#
_cell.length_a   1.000
_cell.length_b   1.000
_cell.length_c   1.000
_cell.angle_alpha   90.00
_cell.angle_beta   90.00
_cell.angle_gamma   90.00
#
_symmetry.space_group_name_H-M   'P 1'
#
loop_
_entity.id
_entity.type
_entity.pdbx_description
1 polymer ?
#
loop_
_entity_poly.entity_id
_entity_poly.type
_entity_poly.pdbx_seq_one_letter_code
_entity_poly.pdbx_strand_id
1 'polypeptide(L)' 'MGLSGIGIQELLLIGLIVVLVFGTKNLRNVGRDLGGAVRDFKRALSGQNENSAHMEMPGLNEQKPASPDNKSSS' A
#
# COMPACT_ATOMS: atom_id res chain seq x y z
N MET A 1 16.76 20.05 -29.81
CA MET A 1 15.70 20.09 -28.80
C MET A 1 15.34 18.64 -28.45
N GLY A 2 16.10 18.05 -27.53
CA GLY A 2 15.97 16.64 -27.17
C GLY A 2 14.81 16.43 -26.21
N LEU A 3 14.37 15.18 -26.08
CA LEU A 3 13.29 14.67 -25.22
C LEU A 3 13.58 14.81 -23.70
N SER A 4 14.47 15.73 -23.32
CA SER A 4 14.91 16.02 -21.95
C SER A 4 13.90 16.88 -21.17
N GLY A 5 12.71 17.13 -21.73
CA GLY A 5 11.70 18.05 -21.18
C GLY A 5 10.59 17.40 -20.36
N ILE A 6 10.55 16.07 -20.25
CA ILE A 6 9.64 15.42 -19.29
C ILE A 6 10.44 15.19 -18.02
N GLY A 7 10.46 16.22 -17.16
CA GLY A 7 11.06 16.14 -15.85
C GLY A 7 10.17 15.39 -14.87
N ILE A 8 10.72 15.14 -13.67
CA ILE A 8 9.96 14.59 -12.55
C ILE A 8 8.77 15.51 -12.20
N GLN A 9 8.89 16.81 -12.46
CA GLN A 9 7.86 17.81 -12.15
C GLN A 9 6.62 17.69 -13.06
N GLU A 10 6.80 17.48 -14.36
CA GLU A 10 5.70 17.17 -15.28
C GLU A 10 5.02 15.84 -14.92
N LEU A 11 5.80 14.80 -14.58
CA LEU A 11 5.24 13.51 -14.16
C LEU A 11 4.41 13.62 -12.88
N LEU A 12 4.83 14.45 -11.92
CA LEU A 12 4.03 14.72 -10.71
C LEU A 12 2.74 15.47 -11.04
N LEU A 13 2.78 16.45 -11.94
CA LEU A 13 1.59 17.19 -12.35
C LEU A 13 0.59 16.28 -13.08
N ILE A 14 1.07 15.47 -14.02
CA ILE A 14 0.26 14.48 -14.72
C ILE A 14 -0.27 13.43 -13.73
N GLY A 15 0.57 12.95 -12.82
CA GLY A 15 0.19 12.02 -11.76
C GLY A 15 -0.92 12.57 -10.88
N LEU A 16 -0.88 13.85 -10.51
CA LEU A 16 -1.93 14.52 -9.75
C LEU A 16 -3.26 14.52 -10.51
N ILE A 17 -3.24 14.87 -11.80
CA ILE A 17 -4.45 14.83 -12.64
C ILE A 17 -5.00 13.40 -12.74
N VAL A 18 -4.14 12.40 -12.95
CA VAL A 18 -4.54 10.99 -12.99
C VAL A 18 -5.18 10.57 -11.66
N VAL A 19 -4.60 10.96 -10.52
CA VAL A 19 -5.18 10.69 -9.19
C VAL A 19 -6.55 11.35 -9.03
N LEU A 20 -6.75 12.56 -9.55
CA LEU A 20 -8.04 13.24 -9.49
C LEU A 20 -9.10 12.59 -10.38
N VAL A 21 -8.73 12.12 -11.57
CA VAL A 21 -9.64 11.45 -12.51
C VAL A 21 -10.02 10.05 -12.05
N PHE A 22 -9.03 9.24 -11.66
CA PHE A 22 -9.25 7.86 -11.24
C PHE A 22 -9.59 7.71 -9.75
N GLY A 23 -9.28 8.72 -8.94
CA GLY A 23 -9.36 8.66 -7.48
C GLY A 23 -8.22 7.84 -6.85
N THR A 24 -7.91 8.15 -5.58
CA THR A 24 -6.85 7.44 -4.83
C THR A 24 -7.20 5.98 -4.52
N LYS A 25 -8.49 5.63 -4.47
CA LYS A 25 -8.96 4.26 -4.17
C LYS A 25 -8.60 3.28 -5.27
N ASN A 26 -8.84 3.64 -6.54
CA ASN A 26 -8.49 2.80 -7.69
C ASN A 26 -6.96 2.72 -7.86
N LEU A 27 -6.27 3.86 -7.72
CA LEU A 27 -4.81 3.88 -7.83
C LEU A 27 -4.12 3.08 -6.71
N ARG A 28 -4.68 3.05 -5.50
CA ARG A 28 -4.17 2.20 -4.41
C ARG A 28 -4.39 0.72 -4.67
N ASN A 29 -5.55 0.32 -5.21
CA ASN A 29 -5.83 -1.08 -5.50
C ASN A 29 -4.86 -1.61 -6.57
N VAL A 30 -4.79 -0.90 -7.72
CA VAL A 30 -3.89 -1.25 -8.82
C VAL A 30 -2.41 -1.10 -8.40
N GLY A 31 -2.08 -0.08 -7.60
CA GLY A 31 -0.73 0.12 -7.09
C GLY A 31 -0.27 -0.96 -6.10
N ARG A 32 -1.19 -1.58 -5.35
CA ARG A 32 -0.87 -2.71 -4.47
C ARG A 32 -0.53 -3.96 -5.30
N ASP A 33 -1.30 -4.22 -6.35
CA ASP A 33 -1.10 -5.37 -7.24
C ASP A 33 0.19 -5.22 -8.06
N LEU A 34 0.37 -4.07 -8.72
CA LEU A 34 1.57 -3.76 -9.49
C LEU A 34 2.80 -3.59 -8.59
N GLY A 35 2.65 -2.98 -7.41
CA GLY A 35 3.73 -2.78 -6.45
C GLY A 35 4.28 -4.09 -5.89
N GLY A 36 3.42 -5.09 -5.66
CA GLY A 36 3.83 -6.44 -5.30
C GLY A 36 4.69 -7.07 -6.40
N ALA A 37 4.20 -7.09 -7.64
CA ALA A 37 4.91 -7.67 -8.77
C ALA A 37 6.26 -6.99 -9.05
N VAL A 38 6.32 -5.65 -8.98
CA VAL A 38 7.57 -4.89 -9.17
C VAL A 38 8.55 -5.13 -8.02
N ARG A 39 8.06 -5.29 -6.78
CA ARG A 39 8.89 -5.63 -5.62
C ARG A 39 9.53 -7.01 -5.77
N ASP A 40 8.77 -8.00 -6.22
CA ASP A 40 9.28 -9.36 -6.48
C ASP A 40 10.25 -9.38 -7.66
N PHE A 41 9.96 -8.62 -8.71
CA PHE A 41 10.88 -8.43 -9.85
C PHE A 41 12.21 -7.80 -9.41
N LYS A 42 12.18 -6.74 -8.60
CA LYS A 42 13.39 -6.13 -8.04
C LYS A 42 14.16 -7.11 -7.15
N ARG A 43 13.45 -7.93 -6.35
CA ARG A 43 14.07 -8.97 -5.50
C ARG A 43 14.76 -10.05 -6.33
N ALA A 44 14.16 -10.47 -7.44
CA ALA A 44 14.76 -11.43 -8.36
C ALA A 44 16.02 -10.86 -9.05
N LEU A 45 15.97 -9.60 -9.47
CA LEU A 45 17.11 -8.90 -10.08
C LEU A 45 18.26 -8.61 -9.10
N SER A 46 17.95 -8.32 -7.84
CA SER A 46 18.96 -7.99 -6.82
C SER A 46 19.60 -9.20 -6.14
N GLY A 47 19.24 -10.44 -6.51
CA GLY A 47 19.92 -11.65 -6.05
C GLY A 47 19.79 -11.91 -4.54
N GLN A 48 18.68 -12.54 -4.14
CA GLN A 48 18.50 -13.41 -2.96
C GLN A 48 19.23 -13.12 -1.63
N ASN A 49 19.54 -11.87 -1.26
CA ASN A 49 20.14 -11.56 0.06
C ASN A 49 19.44 -10.43 0.83
N GLU A 50 18.13 -10.34 0.69
CA GLU A 50 17.31 -9.40 1.47
C GLU A 50 16.10 -10.16 2.05
N ASN A 51 16.34 -10.88 3.15
CA ASN A 51 15.29 -11.38 4.05
C ASN A 51 14.54 -10.17 4.62
N SER A 52 13.47 -9.69 3.96
CA SER A 52 12.79 -8.45 4.36
C SER A 52 11.37 -8.33 3.80
N ALA A 53 10.41 -8.88 4.52
CA ALA A 53 9.44 -8.09 5.26
C ALA A 53 8.26 -8.99 5.58
N HIS A 54 8.35 -9.61 6.75
CA HIS A 54 7.20 -10.00 7.53
C HIS A 54 6.29 -8.78 7.69
N MET A 55 5.21 -8.74 6.91
CA MET A 55 4.14 -7.76 7.06
C MET A 55 3.03 -8.46 7.84
N GLU A 56 3.26 -8.70 9.13
CA GLU A 56 2.16 -8.84 10.09
C GLU A 56 1.43 -7.50 10.11
N MET A 57 0.21 -7.45 9.57
CA MET A 57 -0.76 -6.44 9.98
C MET A 57 -1.43 -6.98 11.25
N PRO A 58 -1.25 -6.35 12.43
CA PRO A 58 -2.13 -6.61 13.55
C PRO A 58 -3.51 -6.09 13.14
N GLY A 59 -4.40 -7.00 12.80
CA GLY A 59 -5.82 -6.72 12.72
C GLY A 59 -6.28 -6.35 14.13
N LEU A 60 -6.43 -5.06 14.42
CA LEU A 60 -7.29 -4.59 15.50
C LEU A 60 -8.74 -4.81 15.06
N ASN A 61 -9.14 -6.07 15.04
CA ASN A 61 -10.53 -6.49 15.08
C ASN A 61 -10.81 -7.04 16.48
N GLU A 62 -10.95 -6.14 17.44
CA GLU A 62 -11.63 -6.42 18.71
C GLU A 62 -12.95 -5.64 18.70
N GLN A 63 -13.86 -6.00 17.80
CA GLN A 63 -15.28 -5.95 18.14
C GLN A 63 -15.55 -7.13 19.07
N LYS A 64 -15.56 -6.88 20.38
CA LYS A 64 -16.20 -7.78 21.35
C LYS A 64 -17.64 -7.31 21.55
N PRO A 65 -18.64 -7.87 20.85
CA PRO A 65 -20.01 -7.75 21.31
C PRO A 65 -20.24 -8.73 22.47
N ALA A 66 -21.02 -8.27 23.44
CA ALA A 66 -21.80 -9.03 24.43
C ALA A 66 -21.11 -10.13 25.26
N SER A 67 -21.05 -9.92 26.57
CA SER A 67 -21.67 -10.87 27.52
C SER A 67 -22.08 -10.12 28.80
N PRO A 68 -23.32 -10.30 29.28
CA PRO A 68 -23.78 -9.85 30.59
C PRO A 68 -23.24 -10.79 31.69
N ASP A 69 -23.64 -10.54 32.93
CA ASP A 69 -23.66 -11.50 34.05
C ASP A 69 -22.56 -11.36 35.13
N ASN A 70 -23.05 -10.90 36.30
CA ASN A 70 -23.01 -11.60 37.59
C ASN A 70 -21.92 -11.24 38.63
N LYS A 71 -22.46 -10.83 39.79
CA LYS A 71 -21.90 -10.85 41.16
C LYS A 71 -20.83 -9.83 41.53
N SER A 72 -21.34 -8.65 41.88
CA SER A 72 -20.93 -7.93 43.07
C SER A 72 -21.10 -8.86 44.29
N SER A 73 -19.99 -9.49 44.70
CA SER A 73 -19.80 -10.05 46.03
C SER A 73 -18.80 -9.15 46.75
N SER A 74 -19.29 -8.22 47.55
CA SER A 74 -18.67 -7.69 48.79
C SER A 74 -19.67 -6.74 49.45
#